data_AF-F7JQ19-F1
#
_entry.id   AF-F7JQ19-F1
#
_cell.length_a   1.000
_cell.length_b   1.000
_cell.length_c   1.000
_cell.angle_alpha   90.00
_cell.angle_beta   90.00
_cell.angle_gamma   90.00
#
_symmetry.space_group_name_H-M   'P 1'
#
loop_
_entity.id
_entity.type
_entity.pdbx_description
1 polymer ?
#
loop_
_entity_poly.entity_id
_entity_poly.type
_entity_poly.pdbx_seq_one_letter_code
_entity_poly.pdbx_strand_id
1 'polypeptide(L)'
;MKNKFVEFICAKFPSLVIFVNYYNDYKKYAKYNFGNKKAKSFNAIQAKILRQTHIIEKGLSLSSPRKGFGTEKINTLLAYLDQYLELQFPMEDITFKNAINVLERYTEFQKN
;
A
#
# COMPACT_ATOMS: atom_id res chain seq x y z
N MET A 1 -3.14 13.61 30.99
CA MET A 1 -3.01 13.07 32.36
C MET A 1 -3.11 11.56 32.30
N LYS A 2 -2.01 10.82 32.49
CA LYS A 2 -2.07 9.36 32.62
C LYS A 2 -2.71 9.04 33.97
N ASN A 3 -3.72 8.18 33.97
CA ASN A 3 -4.51 7.87 35.14
C ASN A 3 -3.64 7.06 36.11
N LYS A 4 -3.34 7.58 37.32
CA LYS A 4 -2.41 6.95 38.29
C LYS A 4 -2.77 5.49 38.62
N PHE A 5 -4.04 5.13 38.46
CA PHE A 5 -4.55 3.77 38.61
C PHE A 5 -4.04 2.81 37.52
N VAL A 6 -3.93 3.28 36.27
CA VAL A 6 -3.41 2.50 35.14
C VAL A 6 -1.92 2.24 35.33
N GLU A 7 -1.15 3.23 35.79
CA GLU A 7 0.29 3.05 36.10
C GLU A 7 0.51 2.02 37.23
N PHE A 8 -0.34 2.01 38.26
CA PHE A 8 -0.27 1.04 39.34
C PHE A 8 -0.58 -0.41 38.89
N ILE A 9 -1.63 -0.61 38.07
CA ILE A 9 -1.93 -1.94 37.52
C ILE A 9 -0.83 -2.39 36.56
N CYS A 10 -0.28 -1.47 35.77
CA CYS A 10 0.82 -1.78 34.86
C CYS A 10 2.10 -2.22 35.59
N ALA A 11 2.39 -1.64 36.75
CA ALA A 11 3.52 -2.01 37.58
C ALA A 11 3.34 -3.38 38.27
N LYS A 12 2.10 -3.75 38.58
CA LYS A 12 1.79 -4.95 39.38
C LYS A 12 1.49 -6.20 38.55
N PHE A 13 1.02 -6.04 37.29
CA PHE A 13 0.68 -7.14 36.39
C PHE A 13 1.16 -6.88 34.95
N PRO A 14 2.48 -6.95 34.68
CA PRO A 14 3.05 -6.61 33.37
C PRO A 14 2.52 -7.49 32.23
N SER A 15 2.20 -8.76 32.50
CA SER A 15 1.62 -9.68 31.51
C SER A 15 0.26 -9.22 30.98
N LEU A 16 -0.59 -8.62 31.84
CA LEU A 16 -1.93 -8.18 31.47
C LEU A 16 -1.88 -6.91 30.60
N VAL A 17 -0.92 -6.04 30.86
CA VAL A 17 -0.62 -4.88 30.02
C VAL A 17 -0.14 -5.31 28.64
N ILE A 18 0.77 -6.30 28.58
CA ILE A 18 1.26 -6.85 27.32
C ILE A 18 0.10 -7.42 26.51
N PHE A 19 -0.83 -8.14 27.13
CA PHE A 19 -1.99 -8.69 26.43
C PHE A 19 -2.91 -7.60 25.86
N VAL A 20 -3.21 -6.56 26.65
CA VAL A 20 -4.01 -5.42 26.18
C VAL A 20 -3.32 -4.68 25.04
N ASN A 21 -2.02 -4.43 25.14
CA ASN A 21 -1.24 -3.81 24.09
C ASN A 21 -1.21 -4.67 22.82
N TYR A 22 -0.95 -5.97 22.96
CA TYR A 22 -0.97 -6.93 21.86
C TYR A 22 -2.31 -6.93 21.13
N TYR A 23 -3.42 -6.94 21.87
CA TYR A 23 -4.76 -6.92 21.27
C TYR A 23 -5.05 -5.60 20.55
N ASN A 24 -4.61 -4.47 21.12
CA ASN A 24 -4.73 -3.16 20.46
C ASN A 24 -3.89 -3.08 19.18
N ASP A 25 -2.67 -3.61 19.21
CA ASP A 25 -1.78 -3.65 18.05
C ASP A 25 -2.31 -4.62 16.99
N TYR A 26 -2.87 -5.76 17.39
CA TYR A 26 -3.56 -6.68 16.49
C TYR A 26 -4.74 -6.01 15.79
N LYS A 27 -5.59 -5.27 16.52
CA LYS A 27 -6.70 -4.51 15.93
C LYS A 27 -6.23 -3.48 14.92
N LYS A 28 -5.16 -2.73 15.25
CA LYS A 28 -4.56 -1.75 14.33
C LYS A 28 -4.01 -2.45 13.10
N TYR A 29 -3.26 -3.54 13.27
CA TYR A 29 -2.73 -4.33 12.17
C TYR A 29 -3.84 -4.86 11.28
N ALA A 30 -4.87 -5.49 11.83
CA ALA A 30 -6.01 -6.01 11.07
C ALA A 30 -6.73 -4.91 10.25
N LYS A 31 -6.75 -3.67 10.75
CA LYS A 31 -7.35 -2.53 10.05
C LYS A 31 -6.44 -1.93 8.97
N TYR A 32 -5.16 -1.74 9.26
CA TYR A 32 -4.25 -0.94 8.42
C TYR A 32 -3.25 -1.77 7.62
N ASN A 33 -3.25 -3.10 7.75
CA ASN A 33 -2.38 -3.95 6.92
C ASN A 33 -2.71 -3.79 5.43
N PHE A 34 -1.67 -3.92 4.60
CA PHE A 34 -1.76 -3.77 3.15
C PHE A 34 -2.76 -4.73 2.49
N GLY A 35 -2.85 -5.96 3.02
CA GLY A 35 -3.77 -7.00 2.53
C GLY A 35 -5.24 -6.70 2.79
N ASN A 36 -5.56 -5.68 3.60
CA ASN A 36 -6.94 -5.31 3.86
C ASN A 36 -7.58 -4.65 2.63
N LYS A 37 -8.42 -5.41 1.93
CA LYS A 37 -9.21 -4.93 0.78
C LYS A 37 -10.20 -3.81 1.16
N LYS A 38 -10.59 -3.72 2.44
CA LYS A 38 -11.51 -2.68 2.94
C LYS A 38 -10.80 -1.34 3.19
N ALA A 39 -9.46 -1.31 3.22
CA ALA A 39 -8.70 -0.07 3.33
C ALA A 39 -8.73 0.67 1.99
N LYS A 40 -9.69 1.59 1.87
CA LYS A 40 -9.92 2.47 0.71
C LYS A 40 -9.61 3.94 0.99
N SER A 41 -8.84 4.25 2.03
CA SER A 41 -8.39 5.62 2.24
C SER A 41 -7.45 6.05 1.13
N PHE A 42 -7.38 7.35 0.87
CA PHE A 42 -6.49 7.95 -0.12
C PHE A 42 -5.05 7.40 0.00
N ASN A 43 -4.45 7.52 1.18
CA ASN A 43 -3.09 7.03 1.44
C ASN A 43 -2.94 5.51 1.21
N ALA A 44 -3.99 4.73 1.51
CA ALA A 44 -3.92 3.27 1.32
C ALA A 44 -3.90 2.90 -0.17
N ILE A 45 -4.71 3.59 -0.99
CA ILE A 45 -4.71 3.39 -2.44
C ILE A 45 -3.41 3.92 -3.05
N GLN A 46 -2.94 5.11 -2.65
CA GLN A 46 -1.64 5.64 -3.08
C GLN A 46 -0.50 4.67 -2.78
N ALA A 47 -0.42 4.13 -1.56
CA ALA A 47 0.62 3.17 -1.21
C ALA A 47 0.57 1.90 -2.08
N LYS A 48 -0.63 1.44 -2.45
CA LYS A 48 -0.83 0.30 -3.37
C LYS A 48 -0.33 0.63 -4.77
N ILE A 49 -0.72 1.77 -5.32
CA ILE A 49 -0.28 2.26 -6.63
C ILE A 49 1.25 2.41 -6.64
N LEU A 50 1.80 3.19 -5.70
CA LEU A 50 3.24 3.45 -5.60
C LEU A 50 4.07 2.17 -5.56
N ARG A 51 3.69 1.23 -4.69
CA ARG A 51 4.38 -0.07 -4.58
C ARG A 51 4.33 -0.84 -5.90
N GLN A 52 3.18 -0.84 -6.57
CA GLN A 52 2.99 -1.60 -7.78
C GLN A 52 3.74 -0.99 -8.96
N THR A 53 3.73 0.34 -9.08
CA THR A 53 4.52 1.12 -10.02
C THR A 53 6.01 0.84 -9.86
N HIS A 54 6.55 0.91 -8.64
CA HIS A 54 7.97 0.63 -8.40
C HIS A 54 8.40 -0.79 -8.77
N ILE A 55 7.52 -1.80 -8.62
CA ILE A 55 7.82 -3.16 -9.07
C ILE A 55 8.00 -3.20 -10.59
N ILE A 56 7.16 -2.47 -11.33
CA ILE A 56 7.23 -2.39 -12.78
C ILE A 56 8.47 -1.62 -13.22
N GLU A 57 8.75 -0.46 -12.62
CA GLU A 57 9.96 0.34 -12.87
C GLU A 57 11.24 -0.51 -12.69
N LYS A 58 11.33 -1.26 -11.58
CA LYS A 58 12.47 -2.15 -11.32
C LYS A 58 12.60 -3.22 -12.41
N GLY A 59 11.49 -3.78 -12.86
CA GLY A 59 11.48 -4.74 -13.96
C GLY A 59 11.97 -4.14 -15.28
N LEU A 60 11.55 -2.91 -15.60
CA LEU A 60 12.02 -2.17 -16.78
C LEU A 60 13.52 -1.83 -16.72
N SER A 61 14.07 -1.62 -15.51
CA SER A 61 15.48 -1.30 -15.31
C SER A 61 16.45 -2.50 -15.42
N LEU A 62 15.93 -3.71 -15.63
CA LEU A 62 16.77 -4.89 -15.87
C LEU A 62 17.45 -4.79 -17.24
N SER A 63 18.67 -5.32 -17.36
CA SER A 63 19.44 -5.28 -18.61
C SER A 63 18.79 -6.01 -19.79
N SER A 64 17.96 -7.02 -19.51
CA SER A 64 17.24 -7.81 -20.51
C SER A 64 15.87 -8.24 -19.99
N PRO A 65 14.89 -7.31 -19.90
CA PRO A 65 13.54 -7.66 -19.47
C PRO A 65 12.89 -8.58 -20.52
N ARG A 66 12.19 -9.63 -20.08
CA ARG A 66 11.48 -10.53 -20.99
C ARG A 66 10.23 -9.85 -21.55
N LYS A 67 9.91 -10.04 -22.84
CA LYS A 67 8.65 -9.54 -23.41
C LYS A 67 7.45 -10.06 -22.61
N GLY A 68 6.51 -9.18 -22.27
CA GLY A 68 5.37 -9.50 -21.41
C GLY A 68 5.68 -9.75 -19.92
N PHE A 69 6.83 -9.32 -19.40
CA PHE A 69 7.11 -9.45 -17.96
C PHE A 69 6.11 -8.65 -17.12
N GLY A 70 5.67 -9.22 -15.99
CA GLY A 70 4.89 -8.45 -15.03
C GLY A 70 3.47 -8.09 -15.49
N THR A 71 2.89 -8.76 -16.48
CA THR A 71 1.49 -8.54 -16.90
C THR A 71 0.49 -8.59 -15.75
N GLU A 72 0.64 -9.54 -14.82
CA GLU A 72 -0.20 -9.61 -13.61
C GLU A 72 -0.07 -8.34 -12.74
N LYS A 73 1.15 -7.78 -12.67
CA LYS A 73 1.47 -6.57 -11.93
C LYS A 73 0.92 -5.32 -12.60
N ILE A 74 0.91 -5.28 -13.93
CA ILE A 74 0.23 -4.25 -14.73
C ILE A 74 -1.28 -4.31 -14.50
N ASN A 75 -1.91 -5.47 -14.61
CA ASN A 75 -3.35 -5.62 -14.38
C ASN A 75 -3.74 -5.19 -12.95
N THR A 76 -2.89 -5.53 -11.97
CA THR A 76 -3.09 -5.08 -10.59
C THR A 76 -2.99 -3.56 -10.45
N LEU A 77 -2.02 -2.93 -11.14
CA LEU A 77 -1.88 -1.47 -11.14
C LEU A 77 -3.09 -0.80 -11.77
N LEU A 78 -3.56 -1.30 -12.92
CA LEU A 78 -4.76 -0.78 -13.59
C LEU A 78 -5.99 -0.85 -12.67
N ALA A 79 -6.22 -1.99 -12.01
CA ALA A 79 -7.32 -2.12 -11.05
C ALA A 79 -7.23 -1.11 -9.87
N TYR A 80 -6.03 -0.78 -9.41
CA TYR A 80 -5.86 0.26 -8.38
C TYR A 80 -6.10 1.67 -8.92
N LEU A 81 -5.74 1.95 -10.16
CA LEU A 81 -6.03 3.23 -10.82
C LEU A 81 -7.53 3.39 -11.07
N ASP A 82 -8.22 2.35 -11.53
CA ASP A 82 -9.68 2.35 -11.68
C ASP A 82 -10.35 2.65 -10.34
N GLN A 83 -9.92 1.96 -9.28
CA GLN A 83 -10.41 2.21 -7.92
C GLN A 83 -10.11 3.63 -7.44
N TYR A 84 -8.96 4.21 -7.81
CA TYR A 84 -8.60 5.58 -7.47
C TYR A 84 -9.55 6.59 -8.12
N LEU A 85 -9.91 6.36 -9.39
CA LEU A 85 -10.86 7.19 -10.15
C LEU A 85 -12.29 7.04 -9.62
N GLU A 86 -12.73 5.82 -9.30
CA GLU A 86 -14.05 5.56 -8.68
C GLU A 86 -14.24 6.30 -7.36
N LEU A 87 -13.16 6.43 -6.58
CA LEU A 87 -13.15 7.16 -5.30
C LEU A 87 -13.00 8.69 -5.47
N GLN A 88 -12.94 9.18 -6.71
CA GLN A 88 -12.86 10.60 -7.06
C GLN A 88 -11.66 11.31 -6.42
N PHE A 89 -10.53 10.62 -6.32
CA PHE A 89 -9.32 11.18 -5.78
C PHE A 89 -8.63 12.15 -6.79
N PRO A 90 -7.81 13.11 -6.32
CA PRO A 90 -7.24 14.14 -7.19
C PRO A 90 -6.30 13.55 -8.25
N MET A 91 -6.54 13.84 -9.53
CA MET A 91 -5.66 13.38 -10.62
C MET A 91 -4.31 14.10 -10.64
N GLU A 92 -4.21 15.25 -9.96
CA GLU A 92 -2.96 15.99 -9.80
C GLU A 92 -1.95 15.30 -8.86
N ASP A 93 -2.35 14.21 -8.22
CA ASP A 93 -1.49 13.43 -7.35
C ASP A 93 -0.26 12.88 -8.08
N ILE A 94 0.90 13.05 -7.44
CA ILE A 94 2.20 12.63 -7.96
C ILE A 94 2.23 11.11 -8.15
N THR A 95 1.63 10.35 -7.24
CA THR A 95 1.60 8.88 -7.33
C THR A 95 0.82 8.41 -8.54
N PHE A 96 -0.34 9.04 -8.79
CA PHE A 96 -1.17 8.77 -9.95
C PHE A 96 -0.41 9.10 -11.25
N LYS A 97 0.15 10.30 -11.37
CA LYS A 97 0.94 10.71 -12.56
C LYS A 97 2.14 9.80 -12.81
N ASN A 98 2.87 9.42 -11.75
CA ASN A 98 4.01 8.52 -11.91
C ASN A 98 3.58 7.16 -12.44
N ALA A 99 2.46 6.62 -11.96
CA ALA A 99 1.92 5.36 -12.46
C ALA A 99 1.60 5.41 -13.96
N ILE A 100 1.00 6.51 -14.44
CA ILE A 100 0.72 6.72 -15.86
C ILE A 100 2.01 6.75 -16.69
N ASN A 101 3.00 7.54 -16.27
CA ASN A 101 4.29 7.64 -16.97
C ASN A 101 5.00 6.27 -17.09
N VAL A 102 4.93 5.45 -16.04
CA VAL A 102 5.52 4.10 -16.03
C VAL A 102 4.75 3.15 -16.94
N LEU A 103 3.42 3.24 -16.98
CA LEU A 103 2.60 2.46 -17.90
C LEU A 103 2.91 2.82 -19.35
N GLU A 104 3.04 4.12 -19.67
CA GLU A 104 3.44 4.59 -21.01
C GLU A 104 4.79 3.98 -21.42
N ARG A 105 5.82 4.15 -20.57
CA ARG A 105 7.16 3.55 -20.75
C ARG A 105 7.10 2.04 -20.97
N TYR A 106 6.27 1.35 -20.18
CA TYR A 106 6.08 -0.09 -20.33
C TYR A 106 5.44 -0.45 -21.68
N THR A 107 4.43 0.31 -22.14
CA THR A 107 3.81 0.05 -23.46
C THR A 107 4.77 0.30 -24.62
N GLU A 108 5.61 1.33 -24.55
CA GLU A 108 6.66 1.60 -25.52
C GLU A 108 7.65 0.43 -25.59
N PHE A 109 8.10 -0.07 -24.44
CA PHE A 109 8.98 -1.23 -24.36
C PHE A 109 8.37 -2.49 -25.02
N GLN A 110 7.07 -2.75 -24.85
CA GLN A 110 6.43 -3.93 -25.43
C GLN A 110 6.18 -3.83 -26.94
N LYS A 111 6.08 -2.61 -27.49
CA LYS A 111 5.91 -2.36 -28.93
C LYS A 111 7.20 -2.61 -29.71
N ASN A 112 8.34 -2.34 -29.08
CA ASN A 112 9.67 -2.67 -29.61
C ASN A 112 9.94 -4.19 -29.52
#